data_AF-V5I7S7-F1
#
_entry.id   AF-V5I7S7-F1
#
_cell.length_a   1.000
_cell.length_b   1.000
_cell.length_c   1.000
_cell.angle_alpha   90.00
_cell.angle_beta   90.00
_cell.angle_gamma   90.00
#
_symmetry.space_group_name_H-M   'P 1'
#
loop_
_entity.id
_entity.type
_entity.pdbx_description
1 polymer ?
#
loop_
_entity_poly.entity_id
_entity_poly.type
_entity_poly.pdbx_seq_one_letter_code
_entity_poly.pdbx_strand_id
1 'polypeptide(L)'
;IAVHLPLKELSEESLSEALKQILTNQRYSKNAKELSNVFNDQMAKPLDVAVFWMEYVIRHGGAPHLRNAAIELYWFQLYLLDVIAFIIICIVTFCYAAKLLVRRLISNVPLRNRKQKIN
;
A
#
# COMPACT_ATOMS: atom_id res chain seq x y z
N ILE A 1 18.51 -6.51 13.76
CA ILE A 1 18.26 -7.94 13.46
C ILE A 1 17.65 -8.55 14.71
N ALA A 2 16.48 -9.17 14.56
CA ALA A 2 15.72 -9.80 15.65
C ALA A 2 15.31 -11.22 15.24
N VAL A 3 15.06 -12.08 16.21
CA VAL A 3 14.49 -13.42 15.98
C VAL A 3 12.96 -13.27 16.01
N HIS A 4 12.30 -13.66 14.93
CA HIS A 4 10.84 -13.62 14.82
C HIS A 4 10.29 -15.03 15.02
N LEU A 5 9.35 -15.18 15.95
CA LEU A 5 8.68 -16.46 16.24
C LEU A 5 7.17 -16.34 15.98
N PRO A 6 6.64 -16.97 14.93
CA PRO A 6 5.21 -16.95 14.66
C PRO A 6 4.43 -17.68 15.76
N LEU A 7 3.31 -17.08 16.23
CA LEU A 7 2.47 -17.69 17.27
C LEU A 7 1.94 -19.08 16.90
N LYS A 8 1.74 -19.35 15.60
CA LYS A 8 1.28 -20.65 15.10
C LYS A 8 2.32 -21.76 15.24
N GLU A 9 3.60 -21.40 15.37
CA GLU A 9 4.75 -22.32 15.43
C GLU A 9 5.41 -22.29 16.82
N LEU A 10 4.78 -21.63 17.80
CA LEU A 10 5.31 -21.46 19.14
C LEU A 10 5.23 -22.78 19.93
N SER A 11 6.37 -23.46 20.04
CA SER A 11 6.60 -24.61 20.92
C SER A 11 7.67 -24.30 21.97
N GLU A 12 7.73 -25.11 23.03
CA GLU A 12 8.79 -25.01 24.06
C GLU A 12 10.19 -25.09 23.44
N GLU A 13 10.38 -26.02 22.49
CA GLU A 13 11.64 -26.19 21.77
C GLU A 13 12.02 -24.95 20.96
N SER A 14 11.07 -24.42 20.16
CA SER A 14 11.32 -23.22 19.33
C SER A 14 11.67 -21.99 20.17
N LEU A 15 11.03 -21.84 21.34
CA LEU A 15 11.29 -20.75 22.26
C LEU A 15 12.66 -20.90 22.93
N SER A 16 12.98 -22.12 23.38
CA SER A 16 14.27 -22.44 23.99
C SER A 16 15.43 -22.19 23.01
N GLU A 17 15.27 -22.59 21.75
CA GLU A 17 16.26 -22.35 20.70
C GLU A 17 16.43 -20.85 20.43
N ALA A 18 15.34 -20.10 20.28
CA ALA A 18 15.37 -18.66 20.07
C ALA A 18 16.07 -17.92 21.23
N LEU A 19 15.76 -18.29 22.48
CA LEU A 19 16.41 -17.72 23.67
C LEU A 19 17.91 -18.04 23.70
N LYS A 20 18.28 -19.30 23.45
CA LYS A 20 19.68 -19.71 23.38
C LYS A 20 20.43 -18.92 22.32
N GLN A 21 19.82 -18.68 21.16
CA GLN A 21 20.41 -17.90 20.08
C GLN A 21 20.64 -16.44 20.49
N ILE A 22 19.66 -15.81 21.14
CA ILE A 22 19.75 -14.41 21.60
C ILE A 22 20.80 -14.26 22.71
N LEU A 23 20.84 -15.18 23.67
CA LEU A 23 21.77 -15.13 24.80
C LEU A 23 23.21 -15.47 24.40
N THR A 24 23.40 -16.35 23.42
CA THR A 24 24.74 -16.76 22.98
C THR A 24 25.38 -15.73 22.07
N ASN A 25 24.61 -15.10 21.19
CA ASN A 25 25.14 -14.18 20.19
C ASN A 25 25.03 -12.71 20.62
N GLN A 26 26.16 -12.14 21.05
CA GLN A 26 26.28 -10.74 21.47
C GLN A 26 25.82 -9.70 20.44
N ARG A 27 25.73 -10.07 19.14
CA ARG A 27 25.19 -9.19 18.09
C ARG A 27 23.77 -8.71 18.40
N TYR A 28 22.94 -9.54 19.03
CA TYR A 28 21.57 -9.16 19.39
C TYR A 28 21.57 -8.06 20.46
N SER A 29 22.33 -8.25 21.54
CA SER A 29 22.48 -7.26 22.62
C SER A 29 23.10 -5.95 22.12
N LYS A 30 24.16 -6.03 21.31
CA LYS A 30 24.82 -4.86 20.74
C LYS A 30 23.88 -4.04 19.86
N ASN A 31 23.17 -4.70 18.93
CA ASN A 31 22.20 -4.03 18.06
C ASN A 31 21.02 -3.46 18.85
N ALA A 32 20.55 -4.15 19.90
CA ALA A 32 19.47 -3.65 20.74
C ALA A 32 19.88 -2.37 21.49
N LYS A 33 21.12 -2.33 22.01
CA LYS A 33 21.67 -1.14 22.66
C LYS A 33 21.88 0.01 21.67
N GLU A 34 22.40 -0.29 20.47
CA GLU A 34 22.56 0.71 19.41
C GLU A 34 21.21 1.30 18.98
N LEU A 35 20.21 0.44 18.73
CA LEU A 35 18.86 0.88 18.41
C LEU A 35 18.22 1.70 19.55
N SER A 36 18.43 1.28 20.79
CA SER A 36 17.98 2.04 21.96
C SER A 36 18.62 3.42 22.02
N ASN A 37 19.94 3.51 21.77
CA ASN A 37 20.62 4.80 21.73
C ASN A 37 20.03 5.69 20.63
N VAL A 38 19.84 5.18 19.41
CA VAL A 38 19.24 5.93 18.29
C VAL A 38 17.81 6.37 18.62
N PHE A 39 17.01 5.51 19.24
CA PHE A 39 15.63 5.86 19.62
C PHE A 39 15.58 6.95 20.70
N ASN A 40 16.54 6.96 21.63
CA ASN A 40 16.65 7.99 22.66
C ASN A 40 17.40 9.23 22.18
N ASP A 41 18.08 9.18 21.03
CA ASP A 41 18.80 10.28 20.40
C ASP A 41 17.84 11.20 19.65
N GLN A 42 16.99 11.87 20.42
CA GLN A 42 16.02 12.83 19.93
C GLN A 42 16.13 14.13 20.74
N MET A 43 15.89 15.26 20.07
CA MET A 43 16.10 16.61 20.62
C MET A 43 15.27 16.91 21.88
N ALA A 44 14.15 16.22 22.07
CA ALA A 44 13.26 16.37 23.22
C ALA A 44 12.78 15.01 23.72
N LYS A 45 12.45 14.92 25.01
CA LYS A 45 11.89 13.69 25.59
C LYS A 45 10.52 13.39 24.96
N PRO A 46 10.17 12.12 24.72
CA PRO A 46 8.87 11.76 24.15
C PRO A 46 7.69 12.31 24.95
N LEU A 47 7.82 12.39 26.28
CA LEU A 47 6.80 12.94 27.16
C LEU A 47 6.56 14.43 26.91
N ASP A 48 7.63 15.22 26.82
CA ASP A 48 7.54 16.66 26.58
C ASP A 48 6.93 16.95 25.21
N VAL A 49 7.27 16.14 24.20
CA VAL A 49 6.66 16.19 22.87
C VAL A 49 5.16 15.89 22.93
N ALA A 50 4.75 14.87 23.68
CA ALA A 50 3.34 14.53 23.84
C ALA A 50 2.54 15.63 24.56
N VAL A 51 3.11 16.22 25.62
CA VAL A 51 2.53 17.37 26.32
C VAL A 51 2.38 18.56 25.37
N PHE A 52 3.43 18.88 24.61
CA PHE A 52 3.40 19.96 23.62
C PHE A 52 2.26 19.78 22.61
N TRP A 53 2.10 18.58 22.03
CA TRP A 53 1.04 18.31 21.06
C TRP A 53 -0.36 18.34 21.71
N MET A 54 -0.49 17.87 22.95
CA MET A 54 -1.74 17.97 23.70
C MET A 54 -2.15 19.43 23.92
N GLU A 55 -1.23 20.26 24.41
CA GLU A 55 -1.45 21.70 24.56
C GLU A 55 -1.72 22.39 23.22
N TYR A 56 -1.03 21.97 22.16
CA TYR A 56 -1.26 22.50 20.82
C TYR A 56 -2.70 22.23 20.35
N VAL A 57 -3.20 21.00 20.53
CA VAL A 57 -4.58 20.62 20.20
C VAL A 57 -5.58 21.44 21.00
N ILE A 58 -5.35 21.61 22.32
CA ILE A 58 -6.23 22.41 23.19
C ILE A 58 -6.23 23.88 22.75
N ARG A 59 -5.06 24.48 22.49
CA ARG A 59 -4.94 25.88 22.07
C ARG A 59 -5.59 26.18 20.73
N HIS A 60 -5.65 25.21 19.83
CA HIS A 60 -6.20 25.38 18.48
C HIS A 60 -7.57 24.71 18.31
N GLY A 61 -8.33 24.56 19.40
CA GLY A 61 -9.73 24.11 19.35
C GLY A 61 -9.92 22.73 18.74
N GLY A 62 -9.00 21.79 19.02
CA GLY A 62 -9.03 20.43 18.47
C GLY A 62 -8.13 20.22 17.24
N ALA A 63 -7.35 21.23 16.83
CA ALA A 63 -6.42 21.20 15.71
C ALA A 63 -7.03 20.52 14.45
N PRO A 64 -8.07 21.12 13.84
CA PRO A 64 -8.80 20.51 12.73
C PRO A 64 -7.90 20.19 11.54
N HIS A 65 -6.80 20.92 11.36
CA HIS A 65 -5.78 20.67 10.33
C HIS A 65 -4.88 19.46 10.60
N LEU A 66 -4.77 18.99 11.85
CA LEU A 66 -4.06 17.75 12.20
C LEU A 66 -4.96 16.51 12.08
N ARG A 67 -6.28 16.69 11.97
CA ARG A 67 -7.22 15.58 11.79
C ARG A 67 -7.11 15.08 10.36
N ASN A 68 -7.04 13.75 10.20
CA ASN A 68 -7.04 13.14 8.89
C ASN A 68 -8.36 13.48 8.16
N ALA A 69 -8.26 14.19 7.04
CA ALA A 69 -9.43 14.55 6.23
C ALA A 69 -10.25 13.32 5.79
N ALA A 70 -9.61 12.15 5.65
CA ALA A 70 -10.30 10.91 5.28
C ALA A 70 -11.38 10.47 6.29
N ILE A 71 -11.32 10.92 7.56
CA ILE A 71 -12.32 10.59 8.58
C ILE A 71 -13.64 11.34 8.35
N GLU A 72 -13.59 12.52 7.72
CA GLU A 72 -14.76 13.35 7.45
C GLU A 72 -15.37 13.08 6.06
N LEU A 73 -14.71 12.24 5.26
CA LEU A 73 -15.19 11.88 3.93
C LEU A 73 -16.30 10.83 3.99
N TYR A 74 -17.32 10.99 3.15
CA TYR A 74 -18.29 9.92 2.90
C TYR A 74 -17.60 8.72 2.25
N TRP A 75 -18.13 7.52 2.52
CA TRP A 75 -17.64 6.26 1.96
C TRP A 75 -17.41 6.30 0.44
N PHE A 76 -18.33 6.89 -0.34
CA PHE A 76 -18.20 6.99 -1.80
C PHE A 76 -17.06 7.91 -2.26
N GLN A 77 -16.74 8.94 -1.46
CA GLN A 77 -15.62 9.85 -1.75
C GLN A 77 -14.30 9.21 -1.35
N LEU A 78 -14.28 8.44 -0.25
CA LEU A 78 -13.12 7.65 0.16
C LEU A 78 -12.73 6.60 -0.90
N TYR A 79 -13.72 5.96 -1.52
CA TYR A 79 -13.51 4.97 -2.59
C TYR A 79 -13.40 5.57 -3.99
N LEU A 80 -13.44 6.91 -4.14
CA LEU A 80 -13.36 7.62 -5.42
C LEU A 80 -14.29 7.01 -6.51
N LEU A 81 -15.56 6.79 -6.17
CA LEU A 81 -16.51 6.08 -7.03
C LEU A 81 -16.66 6.73 -8.43
N ASP A 82 -16.57 8.06 -8.49
CA ASP A 82 -16.61 8.83 -9.74
C ASP A 82 -15.44 8.48 -10.69
N VAL A 83 -14.24 8.33 -10.15
CA VAL A 83 -13.04 7.97 -10.92
C VAL A 83 -13.16 6.53 -11.45
N ILE A 84 -13.68 5.61 -10.64
CA ILE A 84 -13.95 4.22 -11.07
C ILE A 84 -14.96 4.21 -12.22
N ALA A 85 -16.05 4.96 -12.09
CA ALA A 85 -17.07 5.06 -13.14
C ALA A 85 -16.49 5.65 -14.44
N PHE A 86 -15.68 6.71 -14.33
CA PHE A 86 -15.00 7.31 -15.48
C PHE A 86 -14.08 6.31 -16.19
N ILE A 87 -13.28 5.54 -15.44
CA ILE A 87 -12.39 4.51 -16.00
C ILE A 87 -13.19 3.43 -16.74
N ILE A 88 -14.31 2.95 -16.17
CA ILE A 88 -15.18 1.96 -16.81
C ILE A 88 -15.73 2.50 -18.14
N ILE A 89 -16.20 3.75 -18.16
CA ILE A 89 -16.71 4.39 -19.39
C ILE A 89 -15.60 4.48 -20.45
N CYS A 90 -14.38 4.87 -20.08
CA CYS A 90 -13.24 4.91 -20.99
C CYS A 90 -12.93 3.53 -21.58
N ILE A 91 -12.95 2.48 -20.76
CA ILE A 91 -12.71 1.10 -21.23
C ILE A 91 -13.82 0.67 -22.20
N VAL A 92 -15.09 0.88 -21.86
CA VAL A 92 -16.23 0.49 -22.70
C VAL A 92 -16.19 1.22 -24.05
N THR A 93 -15.95 2.53 -24.04
CA THR A 93 -15.84 3.34 -25.27
C THR A 93 -14.65 2.91 -26.11
N PHE A 94 -13.49 2.63 -25.51
CA PHE A 94 -12.33 2.10 -26.20
C PHE A 94 -12.62 0.73 -26.84
N CYS A 95 -13.21 -0.21 -26.09
CA CYS A 95 -13.60 -1.52 -26.62
C CYS A 95 -14.61 -1.41 -27.76
N TYR A 96 -15.59 -0.50 -27.65
CA TYR A 96 -16.57 -0.25 -28.72
C TYR A 96 -15.91 0.32 -29.98
N ALA A 97 -15.03 1.31 -29.83
CA ALA A 97 -14.26 1.88 -30.93
C ALA A 97 -13.36 0.85 -31.61
N ALA A 98 -12.66 0.02 -30.83
CA ALA A 98 -11.84 -1.08 -31.35
C ALA A 98 -12.68 -2.09 -32.16
N LYS A 99 -13.84 -2.51 -31.63
CA LYS A 99 -14.78 -3.38 -32.37
C LYS A 99 -15.24 -2.76 -33.68
N LEU A 100 -15.57 -1.46 -33.68
CA LEU A 100 -15.99 -0.75 -34.88
C LEU A 100 -14.85 -0.67 -35.92
N LEU A 101 -13.62 -0.37 -35.47
CA LEU A 101 -12.44 -0.35 -36.34
C LEU A 101 -12.17 -1.73 -36.97
N VAL A 102 -12.19 -2.80 -36.18
CA VAL A 102 -12.02 -4.17 -36.68
C VAL A 102 -13.12 -4.52 -37.69
N ARG A 103 -14.38 -4.20 -37.40
CA ARG A 103 -15.50 -4.44 -38.32
C ARG A 103 -15.33 -3.67 -39.63
N ARG A 104 -14.89 -2.41 -39.58
CA ARG A 104 -14.62 -1.60 -40.77
C ARG A 104 -13.45 -2.15 -41.59
N LEU A 105 -12.37 -2.58 -40.94
CA LEU A 105 -11.24 -3.21 -41.62
C LEU A 105 -11.67 -4.49 -42.33
N ILE A 106 -12.39 -5.40 -41.67
CA ILE A 106 -12.90 -6.64 -42.27
C ILE A 106 -13.87 -6.35 -43.44
N SER A 107 -14.76 -5.37 -43.28
CA SER A 107 -15.71 -4.98 -44.34
C SER A 107 -15.05 -4.34 -45.57
N ASN A 108 -13.90 -3.70 -45.38
CA ASN A 108 -13.14 -3.04 -46.45
C ASN A 108 -12.07 -3.95 -47.07
N VAL A 109 -11.97 -5.22 -46.67
CA VAL A 109 -11.13 -6.21 -47.35
C VAL A 109 -11.89 -6.73 -48.58
N PRO A 110 -11.52 -6.34 -49.82
CA PRO A 110 -12.10 -6.95 -50.99
C PRO A 110 -11.70 -8.42 -51.06
N LEU A 111 -12.68 -9.31 -51.21
CA LEU A 111 -12.45 -10.72 -51.52
C LEU A 111 -11.69 -10.81 -52.85
N ARG A 112 -10.36 -10.98 -52.78
CA ARG A 112 -9.50 -11.22 -53.95
C ARG A 112 -9.82 -12.61 -54.51
N ASN A 113 -10.81 -12.67 -55.41
CA ASN A 113 -11.26 -13.89 -56.08
C ASN A 113 -10.09 -14.59 -56.81
N ARG A 114 -9.62 -15.71 -56.25
CA ARG A 114 -8.68 -16.65 -56.86
C ARG A 114 -9.44 -17.67 -57.71
N LYS A 115 -10.08 -17.24 -58.80
CA LYS A 115 -10.68 -18.16 -59.79
C LYS A 115 -10.49 -17.62 -61.21
N GLN A 116 -9.27 -17.72 -61.74
CA GLN A 116 -9.04 -17.81 -63.20
C GLN A 116 -7.58 -18.15 -63.50
N LYS A 117 -7.34 -19.43 -63.82
CA LYS A 117 -6.37 -19.98 -64.79
C LYS A 117 -5.97 -21.41 -64.39
N ILE A 118 -6.86 -22.36 -64.72
CA ILE A 118 -6.46 -23.71 -65.13
C ILE A 118 -7.18 -23.91 -66.47
N ASN A 119 -6.44 -23.67 -67.54
CA ASN A 119 -6.59 -24.20 -68.89
C ASN A 119 -5.27 -23.96 -69.60
#